data_AF-A0A7W9HBG0-F1
#
_entry.id   AF-A0A7W9HBG0-F1
#
_cell.length_a   1.000
_cell.length_b   1.000
_cell.length_c   1.000
_cell.angle_alpha   90.00
_cell.angle_beta   90.00
_cell.angle_gamma   90.00
#
_symmetry.space_group_name_H-M   'P 1'
#
loop_
_entity.id
_entity.type
_entity.pdbx_description
1 polymer ?
#
loop_
_entity_poly.entity_id
_entity_poly.type
_entity_poly.pdbx_seq_one_letter_code
_entity_poly.pdbx_strand_id
1 'polypeptide(L)'
;MPRQPEGVVRTPEETVAEAQRLLDEGKPFHAHEVFEDAWKSGPDTERELWRGLAQLAVGLTHTARGNLMGGVRLLRRGAGAAEAWASASGEATPHGIDIASVAAWARELAEEVEREGRPVNAGARAPRLRGVDAGR
;
A
#
# COMPACT_ATOMS: atom_id res chain seq x y z
N MET A 1 -7.84 -1.31 19.64
CA MET A 1 -7.72 -0.01 18.96
C MET A 1 -9.05 0.27 18.28
N PRO A 2 -9.68 1.44 18.49
CA PRO A 2 -10.91 1.79 17.78
C PRO A 2 -10.64 1.92 16.27
N ARG A 3 -11.61 1.54 15.43
CA ARG A 3 -11.57 1.79 13.96
C ARG A 3 -11.49 3.30 13.71
N GLN A 4 -10.88 3.68 12.59
CA GLN A 4 -10.96 5.06 12.10
C GLN A 4 -12.43 5.45 11.85
N PRO A 5 -12.81 6.73 12.00
CA PRO A 5 -14.13 7.19 11.58
C PRO A 5 -14.33 6.92 10.08
N GLU A 6 -15.40 6.19 9.75
CA GLU A 6 -15.78 5.87 8.37
C GLU A 6 -16.28 7.14 7.65
N GLY A 7 -15.91 7.32 6.37
CA GLY A 7 -16.44 8.40 5.53
C GLY A 7 -15.71 9.74 5.60
N VAL A 8 -14.45 9.76 6.07
CA VAL A 8 -13.62 10.98 6.00
C VAL A 8 -13.17 11.18 4.55
N VAL A 9 -13.75 12.17 3.89
CA VAL A 9 -13.32 12.61 2.55
C VAL A 9 -11.93 13.22 2.68
N ARG A 10 -10.93 12.59 2.06
CA ARG A 10 -9.56 13.08 1.94
C ARG A 10 -9.27 13.35 0.48
N THR A 11 -8.46 14.37 0.22
CA THR A 11 -7.79 14.49 -1.08
C THR A 11 -6.85 13.29 -1.30
N PRO A 12 -6.50 12.96 -2.55
CA PRO A 12 -5.48 11.95 -2.82
C PRO A 12 -4.17 12.17 -2.07
N GLU A 13 -3.70 13.42 -1.96
CA GLU A 13 -2.45 13.76 -1.30
C GLU A 13 -2.53 13.54 0.22
N GLU A 14 -3.67 13.89 0.84
CA GLU A 14 -3.95 13.61 2.25
C GLU A 14 -4.10 12.11 2.51
N THR A 15 -4.72 11.37 1.58
CA THR A 15 -4.86 9.91 1.64
C THR A 15 -3.49 9.25 1.71
N VAL A 16 -2.58 9.64 0.81
CA VAL A 16 -1.21 9.11 0.78
C VAL A 16 -0.43 9.50 2.03
N ALA A 17 -0.55 10.75 2.48
CA ALA A 17 0.14 11.22 3.69
C ALA A 17 -0.33 10.47 4.96
N GLU A 18 -1.63 10.30 5.12
CA GLU A 18 -2.21 9.59 6.27
C GLU A 18 -1.87 8.09 6.22
N ALA A 19 -1.95 7.47 5.04
CA ALA A 19 -1.55 6.07 4.88
C ALA A 19 -0.05 5.88 5.22
N GLN A 20 0.84 6.76 4.79
CA GLN A 20 2.27 6.71 5.16
C GLN A 20 2.44 6.79 6.68
N ARG A 21 1.79 7.76 7.34
CA ARG A 21 1.88 7.91 8.81
C ARG A 21 1.44 6.64 9.53
N LEU A 22 0.34 6.04 9.10
CA LEU A 22 -0.18 4.80 9.69
C LEU A 22 0.76 3.61 9.43
N LEU A 23 1.36 3.51 8.24
CA LEU A 23 2.35 2.48 7.93
C LEU A 23 3.60 2.62 8.81
N ASP A 24 4.11 3.85 8.96
CA ASP A 24 5.25 4.16 9.83
C ASP A 24 4.99 3.82 11.30
N GLU A 25 3.74 3.97 11.76
CA GLU A 25 3.29 3.57 13.10
C GLU A 25 3.03 2.05 13.24
N GLY A 26 3.31 1.25 12.20
CA GLY A 26 3.06 -0.19 12.19
C GLY A 26 1.57 -0.56 12.18
N LYS A 27 0.72 0.30 11.61
CA LYS A 27 -0.75 0.14 11.52
C LYS A 27 -1.23 -0.10 10.07
N PRO A 28 -0.74 -1.15 9.38
CA PRO A 28 -1.06 -1.38 7.97
C PRO A 28 -2.55 -1.65 7.70
N PHE A 29 -3.29 -2.18 8.69
CA PHE A 29 -4.74 -2.37 8.53
C PHE A 29 -5.50 -1.04 8.45
N HIS A 30 -5.08 -0.04 9.24
CA HIS A 30 -5.71 1.29 9.18
C HIS A 30 -5.31 2.01 7.89
N ALA A 31 -4.08 1.81 7.40
CA ALA A 31 -3.68 2.30 6.08
C ALA A 31 -4.50 1.65 4.95
N HIS A 32 -4.82 0.36 5.07
CA HIS A 32 -5.73 -0.32 4.16
C HIS A 32 -7.11 0.35 4.13
N GLU A 33 -7.67 0.69 5.28
CA GLU A 33 -8.97 1.39 5.37
C GLU A 33 -8.92 2.76 4.67
N VAL A 34 -7.82 3.51 4.85
CA VAL A 34 -7.62 4.80 4.17
C VAL A 34 -7.61 4.65 2.64
N PHE A 35 -6.90 3.65 2.12
CA PHE A 35 -6.90 3.37 0.68
C PHE A 35 -8.22 2.80 0.17
N GLU A 36 -8.92 2.00 0.99
CA GLU A 36 -10.23 1.45 0.65
C GLU A 36 -11.28 2.55 0.55
N ASP A 37 -11.24 3.55 1.43
CA ASP A 37 -12.10 4.73 1.35
C ASP A 37 -11.84 5.48 0.03
N ALA A 38 -10.58 5.78 -0.29
CA ALA A 38 -10.21 6.41 -1.56
C ALA A 38 -10.63 5.58 -2.78
N TRP A 39 -10.56 4.25 -2.69
CA TRP A 39 -11.06 3.35 -3.74
C TRP A 39 -12.58 3.45 -3.94
N LYS A 40 -13.34 3.64 -2.86
CA LYS A 40 -14.82 3.71 -2.89
C LYS A 40 -15.35 5.09 -3.26
N SER A 41 -14.64 6.17 -2.91
CA SER A 41 -15.09 7.55 -3.10
C SER A 41 -14.35 8.32 -4.19
N GLY A 42 -13.20 7.83 -4.65
CA GLY A 42 -12.37 8.48 -5.66
C GLY A 42 -12.91 8.34 -7.09
N PRO A 43 -12.27 9.00 -8.07
CA PRO A 43 -12.66 8.92 -9.47
C PRO A 43 -12.44 7.50 -10.04
N ASP A 44 -13.32 7.07 -10.94
CA ASP A 44 -13.24 5.73 -11.56
C ASP A 44 -11.89 5.47 -12.25
N THR A 45 -11.26 6.52 -12.77
CA THR A 45 -9.96 6.46 -13.44
C THR A 45 -8.84 5.99 -12.51
N GLU A 46 -8.93 6.23 -11.20
CA GLU A 46 -7.91 5.86 -10.20
C GLU A 46 -8.31 4.64 -9.37
N ARG A 47 -9.48 4.06 -9.64
CA ARG A 47 -10.06 2.99 -8.84
C ARG A 47 -9.11 1.80 -8.66
N GLU A 48 -8.42 1.38 -9.73
CA GLU A 48 -7.47 0.26 -9.65
C GLU A 48 -6.15 0.62 -8.95
N LEU A 49 -5.72 1.89 -8.99
CA LEU A 49 -4.59 2.37 -8.18
C LEU A 49 -4.90 2.22 -6.69
N TRP A 50 -6.00 2.81 -6.23
CA TRP A 50 -6.39 2.78 -4.82
C TRP A 50 -6.64 1.36 -4.32
N ARG A 51 -7.28 0.53 -5.14
CA ARG A 51 -7.45 -0.90 -4.86
C ARG A 51 -6.12 -1.64 -4.73
N GLY A 52 -5.15 -1.36 -5.60
CA GLY A 52 -3.81 -1.94 -5.54
C GLY A 52 -3.12 -1.60 -4.24
N LEU A 53 -3.11 -0.31 -3.85
CA LEU A 53 -2.53 0.16 -2.59
C LEU A 53 -3.22 -0.43 -1.35
N ALA A 54 -4.55 -0.54 -1.39
CA ALA A 54 -5.32 -1.21 -0.34
C ALA A 54 -4.92 -2.69 -0.20
N GLN A 55 -4.66 -3.39 -1.30
CA GLN A 55 -4.16 -4.77 -1.30
C GLN A 55 -2.75 -4.88 -0.72
N LEU A 56 -1.87 -3.93 -1.02
CA LEU A 56 -0.53 -3.91 -0.44
C LEU A 56 -0.57 -3.76 1.09
N ALA A 57 -1.35 -2.80 1.59
CA ALA A 57 -1.48 -2.55 3.02
C ALA A 57 -2.11 -3.74 3.77
N VAL A 58 -3.15 -4.38 3.23
CA VAL A 58 -3.72 -5.58 3.85
C VAL A 58 -2.82 -6.81 3.66
N GLY A 59 -2.04 -6.88 2.59
CA GLY A 59 -0.98 -7.87 2.42
C GLY A 59 0.08 -7.80 3.54
N LEU A 60 0.55 -6.59 3.86
CA LEU A 60 1.45 -6.35 5.01
C LEU A 60 0.77 -6.71 6.35
N THR A 61 -0.52 -6.42 6.49
CA THR A 61 -1.29 -6.83 7.68
C THR A 61 -1.31 -8.35 7.85
N HIS A 62 -1.56 -9.08 6.76
CA HIS A 62 -1.63 -10.54 6.77
C HIS A 62 -0.29 -11.18 7.10
N THR A 63 0.80 -10.71 6.47
CA THR A 63 2.15 -11.21 6.75
C THR A 63 2.55 -10.95 8.20
N ALA A 64 2.25 -9.76 8.74
CA ALA A 64 2.53 -9.43 10.15
C ALA A 64 1.69 -10.24 11.16
N ARG A 65 0.51 -10.75 10.77
CA ARG A 65 -0.36 -11.59 11.61
C ARG A 65 -0.17 -13.09 11.41
N GLY A 66 0.82 -13.50 10.62
CA GLY A 66 1.14 -14.91 10.36
C GLY A 66 0.30 -15.60 9.28
N ASN A 67 -0.58 -14.87 8.60
CA ASN A 67 -1.19 -15.38 7.35
C ASN A 67 -0.24 -15.10 6.18
N LEU A 68 0.86 -15.86 6.13
CA LEU A 68 1.98 -15.60 5.22
C LEU A 68 1.58 -15.76 3.75
N MET A 69 1.02 -16.91 3.37
CA MET A 69 0.61 -17.18 2.00
C MET A 69 -0.47 -16.22 1.49
N GLY A 70 -1.44 -15.89 2.35
CA GLY A 70 -2.46 -14.90 2.01
C GLY A 70 -1.85 -13.52 1.80
N GLY A 71 -0.93 -13.11 2.68
CA GLY A 71 -0.23 -11.84 2.60
C GLY A 71 0.64 -11.71 1.35
N VAL A 72 1.44 -12.72 1.03
CA VAL A 72 2.27 -12.78 -0.19
C VAL A 72 1.43 -12.62 -1.46
N ARG A 73 0.31 -13.33 -1.55
CA ARG A 73 -0.60 -13.24 -2.70
C ARG A 73 -1.16 -11.82 -2.86
N LEU A 74 -1.51 -11.16 -1.76
CA LEU A 74 -2.04 -9.80 -1.77
C LEU A 74 -0.96 -8.78 -2.16
N LEU A 75 0.26 -8.91 -1.64
CA LEU A 75 1.40 -8.06 -2.00
C LEU A 75 1.69 -8.10 -3.50
N ARG A 76 1.80 -9.31 -4.07
CA ARG A 76 2.05 -9.47 -5.52
C ARG A 76 0.90 -8.94 -6.37
N ARG A 77 -0.35 -9.18 -5.97
CA ARG A 77 -1.53 -8.70 -6.70
C ARG A 77 -1.62 -7.17 -6.66
N GLY A 78 -1.41 -6.57 -5.49
CA GLY A 78 -1.43 -5.12 -5.32
C GLY A 78 -0.35 -4.43 -6.14
N ALA A 79 0.87 -5.00 -6.16
CA ALA A 79 1.97 -4.50 -6.97
C ALA A 79 1.64 -4.53 -8.47
N GLY A 80 1.12 -5.65 -8.98
CA GLY A 80 0.72 -5.77 -10.38
C GLY A 80 -0.43 -4.83 -10.77
N ALA A 81 -1.40 -4.62 -9.86
CA ALA A 81 -2.50 -3.69 -10.10
C ALA A 81 -2.03 -2.22 -10.20
N ALA A 82 -1.15 -1.80 -9.28
CA ALA A 82 -0.60 -0.45 -9.28
C ALA A 82 0.25 -0.16 -10.53
N GLU A 83 1.10 -1.11 -10.94
CA GLU A 83 1.89 -0.97 -12.17
C GLU A 83 1.04 -0.98 -13.43
N ALA A 84 0.04 -1.87 -13.50
CA ALA A 84 -0.87 -1.92 -14.65
C ALA A 84 -1.63 -0.61 -14.80
N TRP A 85 -2.06 -0.01 -13.67
CA TRP A 85 -2.67 1.31 -13.67
C TRP A 85 -1.70 2.38 -14.19
N ALA A 86 -0.49 2.46 -13.64
CA ALA A 86 0.51 3.46 -14.03
C ALA A 86 0.90 3.35 -15.51
N SER A 87 1.03 2.13 -16.02
CA SER A 87 1.27 1.88 -17.44
C SER A 87 0.11 2.30 -18.34
N ALA A 88 -1.14 2.15 -17.88
CA ALA A 88 -2.32 2.50 -18.65
C ALA A 88 -2.62 4.01 -18.63
N SER A 89 -2.37 4.68 -17.50
CA SER A 89 -2.55 6.13 -17.34
C SER A 89 -1.39 6.94 -17.94
N GLY A 90 -0.19 6.34 -18.04
CA GLY A 90 1.04 7.04 -18.38
C GLY A 90 1.63 7.85 -17.22
N GLU A 91 1.10 7.68 -16.01
CA GLU A 91 1.51 8.42 -14.82
C GLU A 91 2.28 7.53 -13.84
N ALA A 92 3.59 7.73 -13.76
CA ALA A 92 4.46 6.94 -12.88
C ALA A 92 4.44 7.43 -11.42
N THR A 93 4.04 8.68 -11.17
CA THR A 93 4.09 9.32 -9.84
C THR A 93 2.79 9.99 -9.39
N PRO A 94 1.63 9.30 -9.48
CA PRO A 94 0.33 9.88 -9.14
C PRO A 94 0.30 10.33 -7.69
N HIS A 95 -0.13 11.57 -7.43
CA HIS A 95 -0.22 12.13 -6.07
C HIS A 95 1.11 12.04 -5.26
N GLY A 96 2.23 12.00 -5.99
CA GLY A 96 3.59 11.83 -5.46
C GLY A 96 3.96 10.40 -5.06
N ILE A 97 3.14 9.40 -5.37
CA ILE A 97 3.41 7.98 -5.06
C ILE A 97 4.43 7.44 -6.06
N ASP A 98 5.56 6.93 -5.60
CA ASP A 98 6.51 6.22 -6.47
C ASP A 98 6.05 4.78 -6.68
N ILE A 99 5.27 4.55 -7.75
CA ILE A 99 4.67 3.25 -8.05
C ILE A 99 5.74 2.16 -8.25
N ALA A 100 6.85 2.51 -8.90
CA ALA A 100 7.93 1.56 -9.16
C ALA A 100 8.58 1.10 -7.85
N SER A 101 8.93 2.04 -6.97
CA SER A 101 9.53 1.72 -5.67
C SER A 101 8.56 0.95 -4.76
N VAL A 102 7.28 1.33 -4.73
CA VAL A 102 6.26 0.64 -3.94
C VAL A 102 6.03 -0.79 -4.45
N ALA A 103 5.97 -0.99 -5.76
CA ALA A 103 5.78 -2.31 -6.35
C ALA A 103 7.01 -3.22 -6.16
N ALA A 104 8.22 -2.66 -6.26
CA ALA A 104 9.46 -3.37 -5.93
C ALA A 104 9.48 -3.83 -4.47
N TRP A 105 9.20 -2.91 -3.52
CA TRP A 105 9.09 -3.23 -2.10
C TRP A 105 8.12 -4.39 -1.83
N ALA A 106 6.95 -4.38 -2.48
CA ALA A 106 5.93 -5.41 -2.28
C ALA A 106 6.42 -6.80 -2.72
N ARG A 107 7.18 -6.87 -3.81
CA ARG A 107 7.77 -8.13 -4.31
C ARG A 107 8.89 -8.61 -3.40
N GLU A 108 9.79 -7.72 -3.00
CA GLU A 108 10.88 -8.04 -2.07
C GLU A 108 10.35 -8.57 -0.73
N LEU A 109 9.31 -7.93 -0.18
CA LEU A 109 8.67 -8.39 1.04
C LEU A 109 8.01 -9.76 0.86
N ALA A 110 7.37 -10.00 -0.28
CA ALA A 110 6.76 -11.29 -0.57
C ALA A 110 7.82 -12.41 -0.63
N GLU A 111 8.94 -12.16 -1.29
CA GLU A 111 10.07 -13.09 -1.37
C GLU A 111 10.72 -13.34 0.00
N GLU A 112 10.89 -12.29 0.81
CA GLU A 112 11.37 -12.39 2.19
C GLU A 112 10.46 -13.30 3.03
N VAL A 113 9.14 -13.10 2.97
CA VAL A 113 8.17 -13.89 3.73
C VAL A 113 8.17 -15.35 3.31
N GLU A 114 8.24 -15.64 2.01
CA GLU A 114 8.34 -17.00 1.50
C GLU A 114 9.64 -17.69 1.93
N ARG A 115 10.76 -16.96 1.89
CA ARG A 115 12.08 -17.47 2.28
C ARG A 115 12.17 -17.73 3.78
N GLU A 116 11.62 -16.85 4.62
CA GLU A 116 11.79 -16.94 6.08
C GLU A 116 10.68 -17.70 6.78
N GLY A 117 9.49 -17.82 6.17
CA GLY A 117 8.38 -18.58 6.73
C GLY A 117 7.90 -18.06 8.09
N ARG A 118 8.09 -16.77 8.38
CA ARG A 118 7.72 -16.15 9.66
C ARG A 118 7.02 -14.80 9.49
N PRO A 119 6.22 -14.36 10.48
CA PRO A 119 5.60 -13.04 10.44
C PRO A 119 6.64 -11.91 10.43
N VAL A 120 6.31 -10.83 9.72
CA VAL A 120 7.17 -9.63 9.62
C VAL A 120 6.78 -8.58 10.65
N ASN A 121 7.73 -7.71 11.01
CA ASN A 121 7.40 -6.50 11.75
C ASN A 121 6.86 -5.43 10.78
N ALA A 122 5.58 -5.10 10.91
CA ALA A 122 4.90 -4.19 9.98
C ALA A 122 5.50 -2.79 9.93
N GLY A 123 5.89 -2.21 11.07
CA GLY A 123 6.50 -0.88 11.11
C GLY A 123 7.91 -0.87 10.54
N ALA A 124 8.71 -1.90 10.83
CA ALA A 124 10.07 -2.03 10.30
C ALA A 124 10.12 -2.33 8.79
N ARG A 125 9.05 -2.89 8.23
CA ARG A 125 8.91 -3.18 6.79
C ARG A 125 7.91 -2.24 6.10
N ALA A 126 7.54 -1.13 6.74
CA ALA A 126 6.67 -0.13 6.12
C ALA A 126 7.30 0.43 4.83
N PRO A 127 6.55 0.54 3.72
CA PRO A 127 7.07 1.15 2.50
C PRO A 127 7.22 2.66 2.66
N ARG A 128 8.06 3.25 1.81
CA ARG A 128 7.98 4.67 1.47
C ARG A 128 7.09 4.81 0.24
N LEU A 129 5.90 5.39 0.43
CA LEU A 129 4.92 5.57 -0.63
C LEU A 129 5.36 6.65 -1.61
N ARG A 130 5.90 7.75 -1.09
CA ARG A 130 6.52 8.78 -1.90
C ARG A 130 8.00 8.45 -2.08
N GLY A 131 8.53 8.70 -3.27
CA GLY A 131 9.96 8.61 -3.50
C GLY A 131 10.69 9.46 -2.46
N VAL A 132 11.86 8.99 -2.00
CA VAL A 132 12.78 9.95 -1.37
C VAL A 132 13.04 11.01 -2.43
N ASP A 133 12.78 12.28 -2.12
CA ASP A 133 13.29 13.36 -2.95
C ASP A 133 14.73 13.00 -3.29
N ALA A 134 15.05 12.89 -4.58
CA ALA A 134 16.41 12.75 -5.06
C ALA A 134 17.13 14.09 -4.79
N GLY A 135 17.23 14.45 -3.52
CA GLY A 135 18.00 15.56 -3.00
C GLY A 135 19.45 15.12 -2.86
N ARG A 136 20.13 14.95 -3.99
CA ARG A 136 21.55 15.30 -4.14
C ARG A 136 21.97 15.41 -5.59
#